data_AF-A0AAN5DG83-F1
#
_entry.id   AF-A0AAN5DG83-F1
#
_cell.length_a   1.000
_cell.length_b   1.000
_cell.length_c   1.000
_cell.angle_alpha   90.00
_cell.angle_beta   90.00
_cell.angle_gamma   90.00
#
_symmetry.space_group_name_H-M   'P 1'
#
loop_
_entity.id
_entity.type
_entity.pdbx_description
1 polymer ?
#
loop_
_entity_poly.entity_id
_entity_poly.type
_entity_poly.pdbx_seq_one_letter_code
_entity_poly.pdbx_strand_id
1 'polypeptide(L)'
;PGFNVRARHPFFPWVTDYYTDPAFFHASYRPTAIRNSIVMYLNYIPILFIFYCTRRESKIWEFYKTTIVFSASVQFFFTLPQTIFETWFSIAVDKEYETTIFLCSMFKLNTAAFNIMSYNAIVVME
;
A
#
# COMPACT_ATOMS: atom_id res chain seq x y z
N PRO A 1 12.49 41.86 16.14
CA PRO A 1 13.91 41.45 16.01
C PRO A 1 14.05 39.92 16.01
N GLY A 2 13.69 39.29 14.89
CA GLY A 2 13.81 37.86 14.69
C GLY A 2 15.27 37.50 14.44
N PHE A 3 15.87 36.79 15.39
CA PHE A 3 17.21 36.23 15.22
C PHE A 3 17.21 35.31 14.00
N ASN A 4 18.12 35.56 13.05
CA ASN A 4 18.42 34.69 11.91
C ASN A 4 19.01 33.36 12.41
N VAL A 5 18.17 32.46 12.91
CA VAL A 5 18.58 31.10 13.33
C VAL A 5 19.09 30.28 12.13
N ARG A 6 18.65 30.62 10.91
CA ARG A 6 19.12 30.04 9.64
C ARG A 6 20.63 30.17 9.42
N ALA A 7 21.30 31.17 10.01
CA ALA A 7 22.74 31.37 9.87
C ALA A 7 23.58 30.48 10.82
N ARG A 8 23.02 30.00 11.94
CA ARG A 8 23.77 29.19 12.92
C ARG A 8 23.67 27.68 12.67
N HIS A 9 22.61 27.23 12.02
CA HIS A 9 22.40 25.82 11.71
C HIS A 9 21.87 25.66 10.27
N PRO A 10 22.73 25.80 9.25
CA PRO A 10 22.32 25.70 7.84
C PRO A 10 21.82 24.31 7.44
N PHE A 11 21.99 23.31 8.32
CA PHE A 11 21.62 21.91 8.09
C PHE A 11 20.43 21.42 8.92
N PHE A 12 19.81 22.27 9.75
CA PHE A 12 18.58 21.92 10.46
C PHE A 12 17.38 22.48 9.69
N PRO A 13 16.63 21.64 8.96
CA PRO A 13 15.44 22.11 8.26
C PRO A 13 14.39 22.49 9.30
N TRP A 14 13.74 23.64 9.12
CA TRP A 14 12.63 24.02 9.98
C TRP A 14 11.41 23.15 9.65
N VAL A 15 10.52 22.94 10.62
CA VAL A 15 9.28 22.17 10.40
C VAL A 15 8.51 22.70 9.19
N THR A 16 8.53 24.01 8.97
CA THR A 16 7.95 24.63 7.77
C THR A 16 8.62 24.18 6.49
N ASP A 17 9.95 24.09 6.44
CA ASP A 17 10.70 23.67 5.25
C ASP A 17 10.30 22.23 4.83
N TYR A 18 10.02 21.33 5.80
CA TYR A 18 9.52 19.98 5.52
C TYR A 18 8.11 19.91 4.93
N TYR A 19 7.28 20.94 5.10
CA TYR A 19 5.91 20.94 4.58
C TYR A 19 5.73 21.90 3.39
N THR A 20 6.63 22.85 3.19
CA THR A 20 6.59 23.80 2.07
C THR A 20 7.38 23.35 0.86
N ASP A 21 8.42 22.53 1.03
CA ASP A 21 9.25 22.10 -0.09
C ASP A 21 8.69 20.83 -0.76
N PRO A 22 8.53 20.81 -2.10
CA PRO A 22 8.13 19.62 -2.82
C PRO A 22 9.23 18.55 -2.68
N ALA A 23 8.81 17.32 -2.38
CA ALA A 23 9.68 16.17 -2.43
C ALA A 23 9.67 15.58 -3.85
N PHE A 24 10.87 15.37 -4.40
CA PHE A 24 11.04 14.71 -5.68
C PHE A 24 10.95 13.19 -5.51
N PHE A 25 10.00 12.56 -6.22
CA PHE A 25 10.07 11.12 -6.44
C PHE A 25 11.10 10.84 -7.54
N HIS A 26 12.25 10.29 -7.14
CA HIS A 26 13.23 9.82 -8.11
C HIS A 26 12.69 8.60 -8.85
N ALA A 27 12.51 8.76 -10.16
CA ALA A 27 12.01 7.73 -11.07
C ALA A 27 12.98 6.54 -11.22
N SER A 28 14.19 6.60 -10.62
CA SER A 28 15.16 5.49 -10.57
C SER A 28 14.61 4.21 -9.92
N TYR A 29 13.50 4.30 -9.18
CA TYR A 29 12.79 3.15 -8.60
C TYR A 29 11.82 2.43 -9.56
N ARG A 30 11.57 2.94 -10.77
CA ARG A 30 10.55 2.39 -11.68
C ARG A 30 10.70 0.91 -12.04
N PRO A 31 11.88 0.38 -12.44
CA PRO A 31 12.00 -1.05 -12.73
C PRO A 31 11.72 -1.92 -11.49
N THR A 32 12.10 -1.43 -10.31
CA THR A 32 11.81 -2.09 -9.04
C THR A 32 10.32 -2.02 -8.69
N ALA A 33 9.65 -0.89 -8.95
CA ALA A 33 8.22 -0.70 -8.73
C ALA A 33 7.37 -1.61 -9.63
N ILE A 34 7.71 -1.70 -10.92
CA ILE A 34 7.05 -2.60 -11.88
C ILE A 34 7.30 -4.07 -11.50
N ARG A 35 8.53 -4.43 -11.10
CA ARG A 35 8.81 -5.79 -10.62
C ARG A 35 7.99 -6.12 -9.37
N ASN A 36 7.92 -5.21 -8.43
CA ASN A 36 7.18 -5.40 -7.18
C ASN A 36 5.67 -5.47 -7.43
N SER A 37 5.12 -4.70 -8.37
CA SER A 37 3.69 -4.78 -8.71
C SER A 37 3.34 -6.15 -9.30
N ILE A 38 4.19 -6.72 -10.16
CA ILE A 38 4.00 -8.09 -10.66
C ILE A 38 4.01 -9.11 -9.51
N VAL A 39 4.96 -8.99 -8.57
CA VAL A 39 5.02 -9.87 -7.40
C VAL A 39 3.76 -9.73 -6.53
N MET A 40 3.24 -8.51 -6.35
CA MET A 40 1.98 -8.29 -5.63
C MET A 40 0.81 -9.00 -6.31
N TYR A 41 0.73 -9.02 -7.65
CA TYR A 41 -0.32 -9.76 -8.35
C TYR A 41 -0.19 -11.27 -8.19
N LEU A 42 1.04 -11.81 -8.16
CA LEU A 42 1.27 -13.24 -7.93
C LEU A 42 0.81 -13.69 -6.54
N ASN A 43 0.84 -12.81 -5.54
CA ASN A 43 0.32 -13.11 -4.21
C ASN A 43 -1.20 -13.36 -4.18
N TYR A 44 -1.95 -12.99 -5.23
CA TYR A 44 -3.37 -13.33 -5.34
C TYR A 44 -3.63 -14.75 -5.86
N ILE A 45 -2.64 -15.41 -6.48
CA ILE A 45 -2.80 -16.76 -7.03
C ILE A 45 -3.19 -17.78 -5.93
N PRO A 46 -2.52 -17.83 -4.75
CA PRO A 46 -2.91 -18.71 -3.67
C PRO A 46 -4.33 -18.45 -3.16
N ILE A 47 -4.76 -17.19 -3.09
CA ILE A 47 -6.11 -16.80 -2.66
C ILE A 47 -7.15 -17.34 -3.64
N LEU A 48 -6.92 -17.19 -4.95
CA LEU A 48 -7.80 -17.72 -5.99
C LEU A 48 -7.82 -19.25 -6.00
N PHE A 49 -6.67 -19.89 -5.74
CA PHE A 49 -6.58 -21.35 -5.64
C PHE A 49 -7.38 -21.88 -4.46
N ILE A 50 -7.23 -21.29 -3.26
CA ILE A 50 -8.01 -21.65 -2.08
C ILE A 50 -9.50 -21.47 -2.37
N PHE A 51 -9.88 -20.33 -2.95
CA PHE A 51 -11.27 -20.06 -3.31
C PHE A 51 -11.85 -21.12 -4.26
N TYR A 52 -11.10 -21.51 -5.29
CA TYR A 52 -11.47 -22.57 -6.22
C TYR A 52 -11.65 -23.92 -5.51
N CYS A 53 -10.70 -24.30 -4.65
CA CYS A 53 -10.77 -25.53 -3.86
C CYS A 53 -12.00 -25.56 -2.93
N THR A 54 -12.27 -24.46 -2.21
CA THR A 54 -13.48 -24.34 -1.36
C THR A 54 -14.77 -24.42 -2.15
N ARG A 55 -14.81 -23.94 -3.41
CA ARG A 55 -16.02 -24.04 -4.24
C ARG A 55 -16.26 -25.43 -4.80
N ARG A 56 -15.21 -26.21 -5.04
CA ARG A 56 -15.32 -27.56 -5.59
C ARG A 56 -15.84 -28.57 -4.57
N GLU A 57 -15.47 -28.41 -3.30
CA GLU A 57 -15.84 -29.33 -2.21
C GLU A 57 -16.80 -28.65 -1.23
N SER A 58 -18.08 -29.03 -1.27
CA SER A 58 -19.14 -28.42 -0.45
C SER A 58 -18.92 -28.56 1.06
N LYS A 59 -18.28 -29.66 1.49
CA LYS A 59 -17.90 -29.88 2.89
C LYS A 59 -16.93 -28.80 3.37
N ILE A 60 -15.92 -28.46 2.57
CA ILE A 60 -14.94 -27.44 2.94
C ILE A 60 -15.60 -26.06 2.99
N TRP A 61 -16.54 -25.78 2.08
CA TRP A 61 -17.30 -24.54 2.11
C TRP A 61 -18.08 -24.36 3.42
N GLU A 62 -18.82 -25.37 3.88
CA GLU A 62 -19.60 -25.24 5.11
C GLU A 62 -18.76 -24.91 6.34
N PHE A 63 -17.60 -25.57 6.48
CA PHE A 63 -16.71 -25.38 7.63
C PHE A 63 -15.85 -24.12 7.56
N TYR A 64 -15.41 -23.71 6.36
CA TYR A 64 -14.38 -22.67 6.21
C TYR A 64 -14.87 -21.38 5.52
N LYS A 65 -16.16 -21.27 5.17
CA LYS A 65 -16.72 -20.06 4.53
C LYS A 65 -16.54 -18.78 5.34
N THR A 66 -16.65 -18.87 6.67
CA THR A 66 -16.65 -17.70 7.57
C THR A 66 -15.25 -17.23 7.92
N THR A 67 -14.26 -18.11 7.91
CA THR A 67 -12.89 -17.81 8.29
C THR A 67 -12.00 -17.68 7.06
N ILE A 68 -11.82 -18.75 6.30
CA ILE A 68 -10.90 -18.76 5.16
C ILE A 68 -11.46 -17.94 4.00
N VAL A 69 -12.69 -18.25 3.56
CA VAL A 69 -13.24 -17.60 2.36
C VAL A 69 -13.52 -16.12 2.62
N PHE A 70 -14.11 -15.80 3.77
CA PHE A 70 -14.37 -14.42 4.16
C PHE A 70 -13.07 -13.62 4.31
N SER A 71 -12.09 -14.11 5.08
CA SER A 71 -10.80 -13.40 5.25
C SER A 71 -10.09 -13.19 3.92
N ALA A 72 -10.02 -14.23 3.08
CA ALA A 72 -9.37 -14.14 1.77
C ALA A 72 -10.10 -13.16 0.83
N SER A 73 -11.43 -13.14 0.87
CA SER A 73 -12.23 -12.19 0.08
C SER A 73 -12.04 -10.76 0.56
N VAL A 74 -12.12 -10.53 1.88
CA VAL A 74 -11.94 -9.22 2.49
C VAL A 74 -10.55 -8.68 2.20
N GLN A 75 -9.52 -9.51 2.39
CA GLN A 75 -8.15 -9.14 2.05
C GLN A 75 -8.01 -8.78 0.58
N PHE A 76 -8.60 -9.57 -0.34
CA PHE A 76 -8.59 -9.28 -1.77
C PHE A 76 -9.29 -7.95 -2.09
N PHE A 77 -10.49 -7.69 -1.58
CA PHE A 77 -11.23 -6.46 -1.88
C PHE A 77 -10.60 -5.21 -1.29
N PHE A 78 -9.94 -5.29 -0.13
CA PHE A 78 -9.24 -4.14 0.45
C PHE A 78 -7.88 -3.86 -0.20
N THR A 79 -7.16 -4.90 -0.64
CA THR A 79 -5.81 -4.76 -1.22
C THR A 79 -5.82 -4.53 -2.74
N LEU A 80 -6.84 -5.01 -3.46
CA LEU A 80 -6.91 -4.89 -4.92
C LEU A 80 -6.99 -3.45 -5.44
N PRO A 81 -7.86 -2.56 -4.91
CA PRO A 81 -7.90 -1.16 -5.34
C PRO A 81 -6.56 -0.45 -5.15
N GLN A 82 -5.88 -0.74 -4.05
CA GLN A 82 -4.56 -0.21 -3.75
C GLN A 82 -3.51 -0.74 -4.74
N THR A 83 -3.51 -2.04 -5.01
CA THR A 83 -2.55 -2.67 -5.94
C THR A 83 -2.73 -2.13 -7.37
N ILE A 84 -3.99 -1.93 -7.78
CA ILE A 84 -4.31 -1.29 -9.07
C ILE A 84 -3.78 0.14 -9.09
N PHE A 85 -4.05 0.93 -8.04
CA PHE A 85 -3.57 2.29 -7.94
C PHE A 85 -2.03 2.38 -8.01
N GLU A 86 -1.31 1.57 -7.24
CA GLU A 86 0.16 1.54 -7.24
C GLU A 86 0.73 1.09 -8.59
N THR A 87 0.08 0.13 -9.24
CA THR A 87 0.48 -0.34 -10.57
C THR A 87 0.30 0.76 -11.62
N TRP A 88 -0.86 1.41 -11.65
CA TRP A 88 -1.09 2.55 -12.54
C TRP A 88 -0.15 3.71 -12.26
N PHE A 89 0.08 4.03 -10.99
CA PHE A 89 1.02 5.06 -10.59
C PHE A 89 2.44 4.75 -11.08
N SER A 90 2.92 3.52 -10.90
CA SER A 90 4.25 3.09 -11.36
C SER A 90 4.40 3.07 -12.89
N ILE A 91 3.32 2.82 -13.63
CA ILE A 91 3.32 2.88 -15.10
C ILE A 91 3.27 4.33 -15.60
N ALA A 92 2.41 5.15 -15.01
CA ALA A 92 2.11 6.52 -15.44
C ALA A 92 3.22 7.52 -15.09
N VAL A 93 3.98 7.28 -14.01
CA VAL A 93 5.12 8.11 -13.62
C VAL A 93 6.33 7.74 -14.49
N ASP A 94 6.38 8.33 -15.69
CA ASP A 94 7.50 8.20 -16.64
C ASP A 94 8.66 9.17 -16.32
N LYS A 95 8.38 10.22 -15.55
CA LYS A 95 9.31 11.29 -15.16
C LYS A 95 9.19 11.58 -13.67
N GLU A 96 10.23 12.19 -13.09
CA GLU A 96 10.20 12.66 -11.70
C GLU A 96 9.02 13.61 -11.52
N TYR A 97 8.10 13.25 -10.61
CA TYR A 97 6.97 14.08 -10.25
C TYR A 97 7.27 14.77 -8.93
N GLU A 98 7.11 16.09 -8.91
CA GLU A 98 7.10 16.86 -7.69
C GLU A 98 5.82 16.52 -6.93
N THR A 99 5.98 15.97 -5.73
CA THR A 99 4.87 15.64 -4.85
C THR A 99 5.13 16.24 -3.49
N THR A 100 4.10 16.68 -2.79
CA THR A 100 4.29 17.16 -1.42
C THR A 100 4.57 15.98 -0.50
N ILE A 101 5.38 16.20 0.55
CA ILE A 101 5.61 15.19 1.61
C ILE A 101 4.28 14.73 2.23
N PHE A 102 3.29 15.62 2.26
CA PHE A 102 1.93 15.32 2.66
C PHE A 102 1.30 14.22 1.79
N LEU A 103 1.42 14.31 0.45
CA LEU A 103 0.86 13.32 -0.47
C LEU A 103 1.52 11.94 -0.28
N CYS A 104 2.85 11.90 -0.15
CA CYS A 104 3.58 10.67 0.15
C CYS A 104 3.11 10.01 1.46
N SER A 105 2.93 10.85 2.49
CA SER A 105 2.48 10.40 3.81
C SER A 105 1.05 9.87 3.76
N MET A 106 0.16 10.53 3.01
CA MET A 106 -1.22 10.09 2.82
C MET A 106 -1.26 8.70 2.16
N PHE A 107 -0.50 8.46 1.09
CA PHE A 107 -0.45 7.14 0.47
C PHE A 107 0.05 6.07 1.43
N LYS A 108 1.14 6.34 2.16
CA LYS A 108 1.70 5.40 3.12
C LYS A 108 0.74 5.08 4.28
N LEU A 109 0.04 6.09 4.80
CA LEU A 109 -0.94 5.92 5.88
C LEU A 109 -2.16 5.14 5.41
N ASN A 110 -2.64 5.41 4.18
CA ASN A 110 -3.77 4.71 3.62
C ASN A 110 -3.47 3.22 3.41
N THR A 111 -2.29 2.91 2.85
CA THR A 111 -1.78 1.54 2.74
C THR A 111 -1.69 0.84 4.10
N ALA A 112 -1.16 1.52 5.11
CA ALA A 112 -1.05 0.95 6.46
C ALA A 112 -2.44 0.67 7.06
N ALA A 113 -3.40 1.59 6.88
CA ALA A 113 -4.76 1.43 7.37
C ALA A 113 -5.48 0.24 6.71
N PHE A 114 -5.40 0.10 5.39
CA PHE A 114 -5.99 -1.03 4.68
C PHE A 114 -5.38 -2.38 5.07
N ASN A 115 -4.06 -2.44 5.25
CA ASN A 115 -3.41 -3.64 5.76
C ASN A 115 -3.88 -3.99 7.16
N ILE A 116 -3.94 -3.02 8.08
CA ILE A 116 -4.43 -3.27 9.46
C ILE A 116 -5.89 -3.73 9.45
N MET A 117 -6.75 -3.11 8.66
CA MET A 117 -8.14 -3.55 8.51
C MET A 117 -8.23 -4.97 7.94
N SER A 118 -7.38 -5.33 6.98
CA SER A 118 -7.30 -6.69 6.45
C SER A 118 -6.85 -7.71 7.49
N TYR A 119 -5.89 -7.37 8.37
CA TYR A 119 -5.44 -8.28 9.44
C TYR A 119 -6.49 -8.44 10.53
N ASN A 120 -7.18 -7.34 10.90
CA ASN A 120 -8.25 -7.39 11.90
C ASN A 120 -9.53 -8.06 11.41
N ALA A 121 -9.70 -8.20 10.09
CA ALA A 121 -10.79 -8.97 9.50
C ALA A 121 -10.59 -10.50 9.57
N ILE A 122 -9.39 -10.96 9.96
CA ILE A 122 -9.13 -12.37 10.25
C ILE A 122 -9.85 -12.70 11.56
N VAL A 123 -11.01 -13.33 11.46
CA VAL A 123 -11.77 -13.80 12.62
C VAL A 123 -10.90 -14.79 13.38
N VAL A 124 -10.54 -14.45 14.62
CA VAL A 124 -9.85 -15.36 15.55
C VAL A 124 -10.79 -16.53 15.83
N MET A 125 -10.33 -17.74 15.50
CA MET A 125 -11.01 -18.96 15.92
C MET A 125 -10.84 -19.13 17.43
N GLU A 126 -11.95 -19.12 18.17
CA GLU A 126 -12.09 -19.88 19.43
C GLU A 126 -12.66 -21.27 19.11
#